data_AF-A4WZP6-F1
#
_entry.id   AF-A4WZP6-F1
#
_cell.length_a   1.000
_cell.length_b   1.000
_cell.length_c   1.000
_cell.angle_alpha   90.00
_cell.angle_beta   90.00
_cell.angle_gamma   90.00
#
_symmetry.space_group_name_H-M   'P 1'
#
loop_
_entity.id
_entity.type
_entity.pdbx_description
1 polymer ?
#
loop_
_entity_poly.entity_id
_entity_poly.type
_entity_poly.pdbx_seq_one_letter_code
_entity_poly.pdbx_strand_id
1 'polypeptide(L)'
;MKGATMKVTMERPGVIASFSRPRVSNDNPFSEALFRTCKYTPRWPTRGFATIDEARAWVQSFVRWYNTEHRHSAIRFVTPDQRHRGEDKALLAERHRVYQQARAAHPERWSGQTRNWQPIGSVWLNPERPDAGRGGRGSADALPHEASGGGPMAGPAERAA
;
A
#
# COMPACT_ATOMS: atom_id res chain seq x y z
N MET A 1 -14.42 -9.83 19.97
CA MET A 1 -13.08 -9.67 20.59
C MET A 1 -12.94 -8.21 21.03
N LYS A 2 -12.46 -7.93 22.25
CA LYS A 2 -12.19 -6.54 22.69
C LYS A 2 -10.85 -6.06 22.13
N GLY A 3 -10.69 -4.76 21.90
CA GLY A 3 -9.46 -4.18 21.30
C GLY A 3 -8.17 -4.52 22.06
N ALA A 4 -8.21 -4.52 23.40
CA ALA A 4 -7.07 -4.90 24.24
C ALA A 4 -6.60 -6.36 23.99
N THR A 5 -7.55 -7.29 23.81
CA THR A 5 -7.24 -8.69 23.49
C THR A 5 -6.56 -8.84 22.12
N MET A 6 -6.98 -8.02 21.14
CA MET A 6 -6.38 -8.02 19.81
C MET A 6 -4.93 -7.53 19.84
N LYS A 7 -4.65 -6.43 20.56
CA LYS A 7 -3.28 -5.89 20.74
C LYS A 7 -2.33 -6.94 21.30
N VAL A 8 -2.69 -7.57 22.42
CA VAL A 8 -1.89 -8.64 23.04
C VAL A 8 -1.69 -9.82 22.08
N THR A 9 -2.69 -10.16 21.28
CA THR A 9 -2.58 -11.23 20.30
C THR A 9 -1.61 -10.90 19.16
N MET A 10 -1.54 -9.63 18.73
CA MET A 10 -0.59 -9.16 17.70
C MET A 10 0.84 -9.03 18.25
N GLU A 11 0.99 -8.66 19.52
CA GLU A 11 2.30 -8.54 20.17
C GLU A 11 3.00 -9.90 20.34
N ARG A 12 2.23 -10.97 20.58
CA ARG A 12 2.78 -12.35 20.71
C ARG A 12 3.63 -12.81 19.51
N PRO A 13 3.19 -12.66 18.24
CA PRO A 13 4.01 -12.92 17.06
C PRO A 13 4.97 -11.77 16.69
N GLY A 14 5.10 -10.73 17.52
CA GLY A 14 5.96 -9.58 17.25
C GLY A 14 5.40 -8.57 16.25
N VAL A 15 4.08 -8.55 16.01
CA VAL A 15 3.44 -7.58 15.11
C VAL A 15 3.21 -6.27 15.86
N ILE A 16 3.91 -5.22 15.43
CA ILE A 16 3.77 -3.86 15.98
C ILE A 16 2.57 -3.17 15.31
N ALA A 17 1.63 -2.70 16.13
CA ALA A 17 0.49 -1.94 15.63
C ALA A 17 0.90 -0.49 15.30
N SER A 18 0.59 -0.07 14.08
CA SER A 18 0.66 1.32 13.64
C SER A 18 -0.74 1.79 13.28
N PHE A 19 -1.11 2.99 13.73
CA PHE A 19 -2.44 3.56 13.53
C PHE A 19 -2.36 4.80 12.65
N SER A 20 -3.30 4.90 11.71
CA SER A 20 -3.53 6.13 10.96
C SER A 20 -3.93 7.26 11.89
N ARG A 21 -3.64 8.50 11.49
CA ARG A 21 -4.01 9.68 12.27
C ARG A 21 -5.54 9.77 12.39
N PRO A 22 -6.07 10.18 13.56
CA PRO A 22 -7.50 10.35 13.73
C PRO A 22 -8.08 11.28 12.66
N ARG A 23 -9.16 10.83 12.00
CA ARG A 23 -9.90 11.58 10.97
C ARG A 23 -9.12 11.88 9.68
N VAL A 24 -8.11 11.07 9.35
CA VAL A 24 -7.33 11.23 8.11
C VAL A 24 -7.50 9.98 7.24
N SER A 25 -8.48 9.99 6.34
CA SER A 25 -8.83 8.82 5.51
C SER A 25 -7.74 8.46 4.50
N ASN A 26 -6.96 9.44 4.04
CA ASN A 26 -5.90 9.23 3.05
C ASN A 26 -4.58 8.71 3.66
N ASP A 27 -4.52 8.37 4.96
CA ASP A 27 -3.35 7.72 5.56
C ASP A 27 -3.20 6.23 5.15
N ASN A 28 -4.22 5.63 4.53
CA ASN A 28 -4.16 4.25 4.00
C ASN A 28 -4.78 4.12 2.59
N PRO A 29 -4.25 4.85 1.59
CA PRO A 29 -4.88 4.94 0.28
C PRO A 29 -4.81 3.61 -0.50
N PHE A 30 -3.88 2.72 -0.16
CA PHE A 30 -3.80 1.40 -0.79
C PHE A 30 -5.00 0.51 -0.39
N SER A 31 -5.35 0.48 0.90
CA SER A 31 -6.52 -0.28 1.36
C SER A 31 -7.82 0.34 0.84
N GLU A 32 -7.92 1.67 0.78
CA GLU A 32 -9.08 2.34 0.18
C GLU A 32 -9.23 2.02 -1.31
N ALA A 33 -8.13 2.01 -2.06
CA ALA A 33 -8.13 1.63 -3.47
C ALA A 33 -8.62 0.19 -3.65
N LEU A 34 -8.17 -0.76 -2.82
CA LEU A 34 -8.67 -2.14 -2.83
C LEU A 34 -10.18 -2.20 -2.57
N PHE A 35 -10.68 -1.51 -1.54
CA PHE A 35 -12.11 -1.49 -1.23
C PHE A 35 -12.93 -0.87 -2.36
N ARG A 36 -12.43 0.17 -3.00
CA ARG A 36 -13.05 0.74 -4.20
C ARG A 36 -13.10 -0.31 -5.32
N THR A 37 -12.00 -0.98 -5.66
CA THR A 37 -12.01 -2.04 -6.68
C THR A 37 -12.99 -3.15 -6.36
N CYS A 38 -13.11 -3.55 -5.08
CA CYS A 38 -14.07 -4.55 -4.63
C CYS A 38 -15.51 -4.13 -4.90
N LYS A 39 -15.89 -2.90 -4.51
CA LYS A 39 -17.28 -2.40 -4.64
C LYS A 39 -17.69 -2.07 -6.07
N TYR A 40 -16.74 -1.65 -6.89
CA TYR A 40 -17.02 -1.16 -8.24
C TYR A 40 -16.66 -2.16 -9.35
N THR A 41 -16.24 -3.38 -8.99
CA THR A 41 -16.06 -4.44 -10.00
C THR A 41 -17.42 -4.82 -10.61
N PRO A 42 -17.52 -5.10 -11.92
CA PRO A 42 -18.79 -5.47 -12.56
C PRO A 42 -19.49 -6.67 -11.93
N ARG A 43 -18.73 -7.53 -11.23
CA ARG A 43 -19.23 -8.73 -10.55
C ARG A 43 -19.82 -8.46 -9.16
N TRP A 44 -19.88 -7.20 -8.72
CA TRP A 44 -20.44 -6.83 -7.42
C TRP A 44 -21.94 -7.20 -7.32
N PRO A 45 -22.38 -7.87 -6.25
CA PRO A 45 -23.77 -8.28 -6.10
C PRO A 45 -24.62 -7.09 -5.63
N THR A 46 -25.31 -6.45 -6.57
CA THR A 46 -26.15 -5.26 -6.30
C THR A 46 -27.29 -5.52 -5.32
N ARG A 47 -27.79 -6.76 -5.26
CA ARG A 47 -28.84 -7.19 -4.30
C ARG A 47 -28.29 -7.70 -2.97
N GLY A 48 -26.97 -7.70 -2.78
CA GLY A 48 -26.33 -8.31 -1.61
C GLY A 48 -26.26 -9.83 -1.67
N PHE A 49 -26.02 -10.45 -0.52
CA PHE A 49 -25.90 -11.90 -0.34
C PHE A 49 -27.05 -12.42 0.52
N ALA A 50 -27.61 -13.58 0.18
CA ALA A 50 -28.65 -14.21 0.98
C ALA A 50 -28.09 -14.89 2.23
N THR A 51 -26.85 -15.38 2.15
CA THR A 51 -26.18 -16.08 3.26
C THR A 51 -24.73 -15.63 3.45
N ILE A 52 -24.17 -15.91 4.63
CA ILE A 52 -22.76 -15.64 4.93
C ILE A 52 -21.84 -16.49 4.02
N ASP A 53 -22.24 -17.70 3.68
CA ASP A 53 -21.40 -18.59 2.86
C ASP A 53 -21.33 -18.13 1.40
N GLU A 54 -22.42 -17.59 0.86
CA GLU A 54 -22.39 -16.88 -0.43
C GLU A 54 -21.44 -15.68 -0.40
N ALA A 55 -21.51 -14.87 0.65
CA ALA A 55 -20.60 -13.72 0.81
C ALA A 55 -19.13 -14.17 0.86
N ARG A 56 -18.82 -15.24 1.61
CA ARG A 56 -17.47 -15.81 1.69
C ARG A 56 -16.99 -16.33 0.34
N ALA A 57 -17.82 -17.10 -0.36
CA ALA A 57 -17.49 -17.65 -1.68
C ALA A 57 -17.23 -16.53 -2.70
N TRP A 58 -18.04 -15.48 -2.68
CA TRP A 58 -17.84 -14.32 -3.54
C TRP A 58 -16.55 -13.58 -3.21
N VAL A 59 -16.26 -13.32 -1.93
CA VAL A 59 -15.02 -12.64 -1.52
C VAL A 59 -13.79 -13.46 -1.91
N GLN A 60 -13.81 -14.79 -1.72
CA GLN A 60 -12.72 -15.66 -2.16
C GLN A 60 -12.48 -15.58 -3.68
N SER A 61 -13.57 -15.60 -4.45
CA SER A 61 -13.53 -15.44 -5.91
C SER A 61 -12.98 -14.07 -6.31
N PHE A 62 -13.41 -13.00 -5.62
CA PHE A 62 -12.88 -11.66 -5.82
C PHE A 62 -11.38 -11.58 -5.53
N VAL A 63 -10.91 -12.14 -4.42
CA VAL A 63 -9.49 -12.12 -4.03
C VAL A 63 -8.63 -12.85 -5.07
N ARG A 64 -9.08 -14.03 -5.53
CA ARG A 64 -8.40 -14.78 -6.59
C ARG A 64 -8.29 -13.94 -7.86
N TRP A 65 -9.41 -13.40 -8.32
CA TRP A 65 -9.46 -12.57 -9.52
C TRP A 65 -8.58 -11.31 -9.39
N TYR A 66 -8.66 -10.59 -8.26
CA TYR A 66 -7.91 -9.36 -8.01
C TYR A 66 -6.40 -9.59 -8.08
N ASN A 67 -5.92 -10.70 -7.49
CA ASN A 67 -4.50 -11.00 -7.37
C ASN A 67 -3.92 -11.67 -8.63
N THR A 68 -4.69 -12.52 -9.31
CA THR A 68 -4.13 -13.41 -10.35
C THR A 68 -4.57 -13.09 -11.77
N GLU A 69 -5.67 -12.36 -11.95
CA GLU A 69 -6.24 -12.10 -13.29
C GLU A 69 -6.34 -10.60 -13.61
N HIS A 70 -6.78 -9.79 -12.64
CA HIS A 70 -7.00 -8.38 -12.86
C HIS A 70 -5.68 -7.61 -12.97
N ARG A 71 -5.50 -6.91 -14.09
CA ARG A 71 -4.32 -6.09 -14.37
C ARG A 71 -4.58 -4.64 -13.95
N HIS A 72 -3.76 -4.14 -13.03
CA HIS A 72 -3.99 -2.85 -12.40
C HIS A 72 -3.15 -1.76 -13.06
N SER A 73 -3.79 -0.66 -13.48
CA SER A 73 -3.11 0.47 -14.13
C SER A 73 -2.02 1.09 -13.25
N ALA A 74 -2.28 1.17 -11.94
CA ALA A 74 -1.37 1.71 -10.93
C ALA A 74 -0.05 0.92 -10.80
N ILE A 75 0.01 -0.31 -11.31
CA ILE A 75 1.23 -1.13 -11.38
C ILE A 75 1.56 -1.54 -12.82
N ARG A 76 1.29 -0.65 -13.79
CA ARG A 76 1.61 -0.88 -15.21
C ARG A 76 0.96 -2.13 -15.80
N PHE A 77 -0.29 -2.39 -15.42
CA PHE A 77 -1.11 -3.48 -15.96
C PHE A 77 -0.50 -4.88 -15.78
N VAL A 78 0.26 -5.11 -14.72
CA VAL A 78 0.56 -6.47 -14.22
C VAL A 78 -0.45 -6.85 -13.13
N THR A 79 -0.52 -8.13 -12.79
CA THR A 79 -1.33 -8.57 -11.65
C THR A 79 -0.55 -8.37 -10.35
N PRO A 80 -1.21 -8.20 -9.19
CA PRO A 80 -0.54 -8.06 -7.91
C PRO A 80 0.39 -9.25 -7.62
N ASP A 81 -0.04 -10.46 -7.99
CA ASP A 81 0.73 -11.68 -7.78
C ASP A 81 2.00 -11.74 -8.66
N GLN A 82 1.91 -11.31 -9.94
CA GLN A 82 3.10 -11.18 -10.81
C GLN A 82 4.12 -10.20 -10.23
N ARG A 83 3.65 -9.06 -9.71
CA ARG A 83 4.53 -8.10 -9.06
C ARG A 83 5.11 -8.65 -7.76
N HIS A 84 4.31 -9.35 -6.97
CA HIS A 84 4.75 -9.97 -5.72
C HIS A 84 5.88 -10.99 -5.96
N ARG A 85 5.78 -11.78 -7.04
CA ARG A 85 6.81 -12.72 -7.49
C ARG A 85 7.99 -12.06 -8.23
N GLY A 86 7.96 -10.75 -8.47
CA GLY A 86 9.01 -10.01 -9.19
C GLY A 86 9.06 -10.25 -10.70
N GLU A 87 8.01 -10.84 -11.27
CA GLU A 87 7.89 -11.14 -12.71
C GLU A 87 7.58 -9.89 -13.54
N ASP A 88 7.13 -8.82 -12.89
CA ASP A 88 6.75 -7.55 -13.51
C ASP A 88 7.87 -6.96 -14.37
N LYS A 89 9.13 -7.04 -13.92
CA LYS A 89 10.28 -6.50 -14.66
C LYS A 89 10.39 -7.08 -16.07
N ALA A 90 10.37 -8.42 -16.19
CA ALA A 90 10.49 -9.10 -17.47
C ALA A 90 9.25 -8.86 -18.35
N LEU A 91 8.05 -8.96 -17.78
CA LEU A 91 6.80 -8.72 -18.49
C LEU A 91 6.71 -7.30 -19.06
N LEU A 92 7.15 -6.31 -18.30
CA LEU A 92 7.11 -4.92 -18.69
C LEU A 92 8.16 -4.58 -19.75
N ALA A 93 9.36 -5.16 -19.67
CA ALA A 93 10.39 -5.04 -20.70
C ALA A 93 9.89 -5.60 -22.05
N GLU A 94 9.24 -6.76 -22.04
CA GLU A 94 8.69 -7.37 -23.25
C GLU A 94 7.55 -6.53 -23.85
N ARG A 95 6.65 -6.01 -23.00
CA ARG A 95 5.61 -5.07 -23.47
C ARG A 95 6.20 -3.80 -24.07
N HIS A 96 7.28 -3.27 -23.50
CA HIS A 96 7.98 -2.13 -24.07
C HIS A 96 8.47 -2.45 -25.49
N ARG A 97 9.13 -3.59 -25.68
CA ARG A 97 9.61 -4.06 -26.98
C ARG A 97 8.49 -4.16 -28.02
N VAL A 98 7.37 -4.80 -27.67
CA VAL A 98 6.20 -4.95 -28.55
C VAL A 98 5.61 -3.59 -28.94
N TYR A 99 5.49 -2.66 -27.98
CA TYR A 99 4.97 -1.32 -28.26
C TYR A 99 5.89 -0.52 -29.18
N GLN A 100 7.21 -0.64 -29.02
CA GLN A 100 8.17 0.03 -29.90
C GLN A 100 8.10 -0.52 -31.33
N GLN A 101 8.00 -1.84 -31.48
CA GLN A 101 7.85 -2.48 -32.79
C GLN A 101 6.55 -2.05 -33.48
N ALA A 102 5.42 -2.06 -32.76
CA ALA A 102 4.14 -1.62 -33.30
C ALA A 102 4.18 -0.15 -33.73
N ARG A 103 4.83 0.72 -32.95
CA ARG A 103 5.04 2.13 -33.29
C ARG A 103 5.94 2.32 -34.50
N ALA A 104 7.00 1.52 -34.64
CA ALA A 104 7.87 1.58 -35.80
C ALA A 104 7.18 1.14 -37.09
N ALA A 105 6.27 0.14 -37.00
CA ALA A 105 5.50 -0.35 -38.14
C ALA A 105 4.40 0.64 -38.60
N HIS A 106 3.78 1.37 -37.67
CA HIS A 106 2.64 2.25 -37.93
C HIS A 106 2.78 3.61 -37.25
N PRO A 107 3.81 4.42 -37.56
CA PRO A 107 4.07 5.67 -36.87
C PRO A 107 2.89 6.65 -36.91
N GLU A 108 2.06 6.61 -37.95
CA GLU A 108 0.86 7.43 -38.12
C GLU A 108 -0.19 7.24 -37.02
N ARG A 109 -0.18 6.11 -36.30
CA ARG A 109 -1.09 5.83 -35.18
C ARG A 109 -0.62 6.41 -33.85
N TRP A 110 0.59 6.99 -33.78
CA TRP A 110 1.16 7.56 -32.56
C TRP A 110 1.47 9.04 -32.72
N SER A 111 0.82 9.88 -31.92
CA SER A 111 1.14 11.30 -31.81
C SER A 111 2.41 11.59 -30.98
N GLY A 112 2.93 10.60 -30.25
CA GLY A 112 4.05 10.79 -29.33
C GLY A 112 4.75 9.49 -28.93
N GLN A 113 5.31 9.47 -27.72
CA GLN A 113 5.97 8.29 -27.16
C GLN A 113 4.98 7.17 -26.84
N THR A 114 5.48 5.93 -26.80
CA THR A 114 4.70 4.78 -26.32
C THR A 114 4.38 4.91 -24.83
N ARG A 115 3.39 4.15 -24.35
CA ARG A 115 3.09 4.06 -22.91
C ARG A 115 4.35 3.74 -22.09
N ASN A 116 4.46 4.34 -20.92
CA ASN A 116 5.53 4.06 -19.96
C ASN A 116 5.35 2.64 -19.38
N TRP A 117 6.33 1.78 -19.68
CA TRP A 117 6.44 0.40 -19.21
C TRP A 117 7.63 0.20 -18.27
N GLN A 118 8.14 1.25 -17.64
CA GLN A 118 9.15 1.09 -16.59
C GLN A 118 8.51 0.51 -15.31
N PRO A 119 9.15 -0.47 -14.65
CA PRO A 119 8.69 -0.99 -13.37
C PRO A 119 8.55 0.12 -12.32
N ILE A 120 7.54 0.01 -11.47
CA ILE A 120 7.32 1.00 -10.40
C ILE A 120 8.12 0.56 -9.19
N GLY A 121 9.06 1.39 -8.76
CA GLY A 121 9.84 1.19 -7.55
C GLY A 121 9.05 1.43 -6.25
N SER A 122 9.78 1.70 -5.17
CA SER A 122 9.19 2.05 -3.89
C SER A 122 8.41 3.36 -3.99
N VAL A 123 7.29 3.41 -3.27
CA VAL A 123 6.44 4.61 -3.16
C VAL A 123 6.25 4.94 -1.69
N TRP A 124 6.16 6.23 -1.39
CA TRP A 124 6.01 6.75 -0.04
C TRP A 124 4.68 7.49 0.05
N LEU A 125 3.89 7.20 1.10
CA LEU A 125 2.60 7.88 1.31
C LEU A 125 2.79 9.33 1.75
N ASN A 126 3.76 9.56 2.63
CA ASN A 126 4.19 10.86 3.10
C ASN A 126 5.72 10.93 2.97
N PRO A 127 6.26 11.27 1.79
CA PRO A 127 7.71 11.47 1.67
C PRO A 127 8.13 12.63 2.57
N GLU A 128 9.28 12.49 3.21
CA GLU A 128 9.89 13.61 3.92
C GLU A 128 10.08 14.76 2.94
N ARG A 129 9.58 15.93 3.30
CA ARG A 129 9.87 17.12 2.51
C ARG A 129 11.36 17.39 2.72
N PRO A 130 12.16 17.60 1.67
CA PRO A 130 13.50 18.12 1.86
C PRO A 130 13.38 19.41 2.68
N ASP A 131 14.27 19.59 3.65
CA ASP A 131 14.38 20.79 4.47
C ASP A 131 14.70 22.01 3.60
N ALA A 132 13.72 22.47 2.84
CA ALA A 132 13.71 23.80 2.29
C ALA A 132 13.58 24.72 3.51
N GLY A 133 14.73 25.26 3.94
CA GLY A 133 14.89 26.05 5.16
C GLY A 133 13.66 26.90 5.46
N ARG A 134 13.09 26.69 6.65
CA ARG A 134 11.94 27.47 7.15
C ARG A 134 12.38 28.92 7.37
N GLY A 135 12.34 29.73 6.32
CA GLY A 135 12.44 31.18 6.41
C GLY A 135 11.11 31.80 6.84
N GLY A 136 10.90 31.94 8.17
CA GLY A 136 9.92 32.83 8.84
C GLY A 136 8.43 32.55 8.57
N ARG A 137 7.46 32.75 9.46
CA ARG A 137 7.35 33.34 10.81
C ARG A 137 6.27 32.53 11.53
N GLY A 138 6.48 32.25 12.82
CA GLY A 138 5.53 31.50 13.65
C GLY A 138 6.19 30.47 14.55
N SER A 139 7.34 30.82 15.14
CA SER A 139 7.88 30.09 16.27
C SER A 139 7.25 30.67 17.53
N ALA A 140 6.21 30.03 18.07
CA ALA A 140 5.74 30.33 19.42
C ALA A 140 5.25 29.11 20.20
N ASP A 141 4.75 28.03 19.58
CA ASP A 141 4.12 26.93 20.35
C ASP A 141 4.59 25.50 20.02
N ALA A 142 5.83 25.32 19.54
CA ALA A 142 6.40 23.99 19.43
C ALA A 142 7.01 23.57 20.78
N LEU A 143 6.27 22.81 21.59
CA LEU A 143 6.84 22.11 22.73
C LEU A 143 7.93 21.13 22.23
N PRO A 144 9.08 21.02 22.92
CA PRO A 144 10.15 20.13 22.52
C PRO A 144 9.69 18.67 22.61
N HIS A 145 9.78 17.97 21.48
CA HIS A 145 9.56 16.54 21.40
C HIS A 145 10.82 15.81 21.86
N GLU A 146 11.00 15.68 23.18
CA GLU A 146 11.93 14.70 23.75
C GLU A 146 11.34 13.30 23.49
N ALA A 147 11.86 12.60 22.48
CA ALA A 147 11.62 11.18 22.32
C ALA A 147 12.36 10.45 23.45
N SER A 148 11.65 10.07 24.52
CA SER A 148 12.19 9.21 25.57
C SER A 148 12.36 7.78 25.05
N GLY A 149 13.49 7.56 24.36
CA GLY A 149 14.03 6.22 24.12
C GLY A 149 14.36 5.55 25.46
N GLY A 150 13.86 4.34 25.65
CA GLY A 150 14.13 3.52 26.83
C GLY A 150 15.63 3.27 27.00
N GLY A 151 16.17 3.75 28.13
CA GLY A 151 17.49 3.35 28.62
C GLY A 151 17.45 1.96 29.26
N PRO A 152 18.61 1.28 29.39
CA PRO A 152 18.68 -0.09 29.90
C PRO A 152 18.39 -0.14 31.41
N MET A 153 17.64 -1.16 31.81
CA MET A 153 17.31 -1.46 33.21
C MET A 153 18.56 -1.95 33.95
N ALA A 154 19.09 -1.17 34.89
CA ALA A 154 20.07 -1.62 35.86
C ALA A 154 19.37 -2.23 37.09
N GLY A 155 19.75 -3.45 37.46
CA GLY A 155 19.21 -4.17 38.63
C GLY A 155 19.64 -3.57 39.97
N PRO A 156 19.01 -3.98 41.09
CA PRO A 156 19.22 -3.36 42.39
C PRO A 156 20.57 -3.75 42.99
N ALA A 157 21.36 -2.74 43.39
CA ALA A 157 22.53 -2.92 44.22
C ALA A 157 22.15 -2.83 45.70
N GLU A 158 22.45 -3.92 46.39
CA GLU A 158 22.61 -4.11 47.83
C GLU A 158 23.14 -2.86 48.56
N ARG A 159 22.54 -2.51 49.69
CA ARG A 159 23.19 -1.65 50.69
C ARG A 159 23.14 -2.33 52.05
N ALA A 160 24.31 -2.80 52.46
CA ALA A 160 24.64 -3.09 53.83
C ALA A 160 24.90 -1.78 54.59
N ALA A 161 24.31 -1.67 55.78
CA ALA A 161 24.89 -1.13 57.01
C ALA A 161 23.99 -1.57 58.16
#